data_AF-A0A0D2PFE0-F1
#
_entry.id   AF-A0A0D2PFE0-F1
#
_cell.length_a   1.000
_cell.length_b   1.000
_cell.length_c   1.000
_cell.angle_alpha   90.00
_cell.angle_beta   90.00
_cell.angle_gamma   90.00
#
_symmetry.space_group_name_H-M   'P 1'
#
loop_
_entity.id
_entity.type
_entity.pdbx_description
1 polymer ?
#
loop_
_entity_poly.entity_id
_entity_poly.type
_entity_poly.pdbx_seq_one_letter_code
_entity_poly.pdbx_strand_id
1 'polypeptide(L)'
;MKRLQLFVAAFAILASSSLLASASDPSPLQDFCVAINDTKNGVFVNGKFCKDPKLANAEDFFYSGLNIPRNTSNPVGSTVTPVNVAQIPGLNTLGISLVRIDYAPY
;
A
#
# COMPACT_ATOMS: atom_id res chain seq x y z
N MET A 1 -49.02 14.12 4.46
CA MET A 1 -48.25 13.53 3.34
C MET A 1 -47.01 14.33 2.96
N LYS A 2 -47.10 15.64 2.64
CA LYS A 2 -45.94 16.48 2.24
C LYS A 2 -44.77 16.51 3.25
N ARG A 3 -45.05 16.60 4.56
CA ARG A 3 -44.00 16.57 5.60
C ARG A 3 -43.26 15.22 5.66
N LEU A 4 -43.98 14.11 5.55
CA LEU A 4 -43.40 12.76 5.52
C LEU A 4 -42.51 12.57 4.27
N GLN A 5 -42.95 13.06 3.11
CA GLN A 5 -42.15 13.02 1.88
C GLN A 5 -40.84 13.83 2.01
N LEU A 6 -40.89 15.00 2.66
CA LEU A 6 -39.69 15.81 2.95
C LEU A 6 -38.71 15.08 3.88
N PHE A 7 -39.21 14.42 4.94
CA PHE A 7 -38.37 13.63 5.84
C PHE A 7 -37.72 12.44 5.12
N VAL A 8 -38.48 11.72 4.30
CA VAL A 8 -37.98 10.58 3.52
C VAL A 8 -36.92 11.05 2.50
N ALA A 9 -37.16 12.17 1.82
CA ALA A 9 -36.20 12.74 0.87
C ALA A 9 -34.90 13.18 1.57
N ALA A 10 -34.98 13.85 2.72
CA ALA A 10 -33.82 14.27 3.49
C ALA A 10 -32.99 13.07 3.98
N PHE A 11 -33.65 12.02 4.46
CA PHE A 11 -32.99 10.78 4.89
C PHE A 11 -32.30 10.06 3.73
N ALA A 12 -32.94 10.00 2.55
CA ALA A 12 -32.34 9.39 1.36
C ALA A 12 -31.08 10.16 0.88
N ILE A 13 -31.09 11.49 0.95
CA ILE A 13 -29.91 12.32 0.60
C ILE A 13 -28.76 12.08 1.60
N LEU A 14 -29.05 12.03 2.90
CA LEU A 14 -28.04 11.80 3.94
C LEU A 14 -27.46 10.37 3.88
N ALA A 15 -28.27 9.38 3.51
CA ALA A 15 -27.81 8.01 3.29
C ALA A 15 -26.98 7.86 2.00
N SER A 16 -27.21 8.71 1.00
CA SER A 16 -26.44 8.69 -0.25
C SER A 16 -25.06 9.32 -0.10
N SER A 17 -24.86 10.24 0.85
CA SER A 17 -23.58 10.91 1.07
C SER A 17 -22.58 10.11 1.92
N SER A 18 -23.04 9.08 2.65
CA SER A 18 -22.18 8.22 3.47
C SER A 18 -21.47 7.10 2.71
N LEU A 19 -21.76 6.92 1.41
CA LEU A 19 -21.21 5.82 0.60
C LEU A 19 -19.87 6.13 -0.09
N LEU A 20 -19.40 7.38 -0.04
CA LEU A 20 -18.19 7.80 -0.74
C LEU A 20 -17.05 8.08 0.26
N ALA A 21 -16.45 7.02 0.78
CA ALA A 21 -15.16 7.11 1.47
C ALA A 21 -14.03 6.82 0.47
N SER A 22 -13.17 7.79 0.22
CA SER A 22 -11.92 7.60 -0.50
C SER A 22 -10.77 7.67 0.51
N ALA A 23 -9.97 6.62 0.55
CA ALA A 23 -8.77 6.57 1.37
C ALA A 23 -7.62 6.06 0.50
N SER A 24 -6.46 6.68 0.66
CA SER A 24 -5.20 6.30 0.04
C SER A 24 -4.07 6.55 1.03
N ASP A 25 -2.88 6.08 0.67
CA ASP A 25 -1.68 6.47 1.40
C ASP A 25 -1.50 8.00 1.35
N PRO A 26 -0.94 8.62 2.41
CA PRO A 26 -0.61 10.03 2.42
C PRO A 26 0.34 10.40 1.27
N SER A 27 0.13 11.55 0.63
CA SER A 27 1.03 12.05 -0.40
C SER A 27 2.43 12.34 0.18
N PRO A 28 3.50 12.10 -0.59
CA PRO A 28 4.85 12.40 -0.15
C PRO A 28 5.07 13.91 0.02
N LEU A 29 5.85 14.30 1.02
CA LEU A 29 6.20 15.72 1.30
C LEU A 29 7.57 16.13 0.72
N GLN A 30 8.27 15.18 0.10
CA GLN A 30 9.59 15.33 -0.51
C GLN A 30 9.75 14.26 -1.61
N ASP A 31 10.79 14.35 -2.43
CA ASP A 31 11.02 13.44 -3.58
C ASP A 31 11.05 11.97 -3.18
N PHE A 32 11.68 11.64 -2.04
CA PHE A 32 11.75 10.28 -1.51
C PHE A 32 11.97 10.25 0.01
N CYS A 33 11.58 9.14 0.64
CA CYS A 33 11.81 8.85 2.05
C CYS A 33 12.15 7.36 2.21
N VAL A 34 13.39 6.96 1.92
CA VAL A 34 13.81 5.55 2.00
C VAL A 34 13.59 5.01 3.41
N ALA A 35 12.81 3.93 3.55
CA ALA A 35 12.51 3.34 4.85
C ALA A 35 13.76 2.76 5.56
N ILE A 36 13.84 2.94 6.88
CA ILE A 36 14.81 2.23 7.73
C ILE A 36 14.16 1.10 8.52
N ASN A 37 14.89 0.00 8.70
CA ASN A 37 14.43 -1.17 9.46
C ASN A 37 14.77 -1.09 10.95
N ASP A 38 15.85 -0.41 11.33
CA ASP A 38 16.26 -0.30 12.73
C ASP A 38 15.69 0.97 13.38
N THR A 39 14.74 0.76 14.28
CA THR A 39 14.15 1.81 15.12
C THR A 39 14.45 1.55 16.59
N LYS A 40 15.65 1.05 16.94
CA LYS A 40 16.05 0.76 18.33
C LYS A 40 15.70 1.86 19.34
N ASN A 41 15.62 3.11 18.89
CA ASN A 41 15.19 4.27 19.70
C ASN A 41 14.05 5.10 19.05
N GLY A 42 13.33 4.53 18.08
CA GLY A 42 12.28 5.24 17.34
C GLY A 42 10.90 5.13 18.00
N VAL A 43 10.05 6.14 17.80
CA VAL A 43 8.62 6.09 18.15
C VAL A 43 7.81 5.42 17.05
N PHE A 44 6.60 4.93 17.37
CA PHE A 44 5.70 4.41 16.33
C PHE A 44 5.12 5.56 15.50
N VAL A 45 5.19 5.45 14.18
CA VAL A 45 4.64 6.40 13.21
C VAL A 45 3.79 5.65 12.19
N ASN A 46 2.89 6.35 11.49
CA ASN A 46 2.24 5.79 10.32
C ASN A 46 3.27 5.65 9.18
N GLY A 47 3.51 4.44 8.70
CA GLY A 47 4.56 4.13 7.73
C GLY A 47 5.91 3.78 8.36
N LYS A 48 7.01 4.32 7.82
CA LYS A 48 8.39 4.05 8.27
C LYS A 48 9.19 5.34 8.36
N PHE A 49 10.18 5.38 9.26
CA PHE A 49 11.15 6.47 9.31
C PHE A 49 12.00 6.52 8.04
N CYS A 50 12.39 7.74 7.66
CA CYS A 50 13.27 7.98 6.53
C CYS A 50 14.74 7.87 6.95
N LYS A 51 15.53 7.23 6.10
CA LYS A 51 16.99 7.34 6.03
C LYS A 51 17.38 8.79 5.69
N ASP A 52 18.57 9.23 6.10
CA ASP A 52 19.12 10.51 5.63
C ASP A 52 19.11 10.51 4.09
N PRO A 53 18.45 11.49 3.43
CA PRO A 53 18.37 11.54 1.97
C PRO A 53 19.73 11.54 1.28
N LYS A 54 20.79 12.03 1.92
CA LYS A 54 22.16 12.02 1.39
C LYS A 54 22.78 10.62 1.33
N LEU A 55 22.24 9.67 2.08
CA LEU A 55 22.69 8.28 2.10
C LEU A 55 21.85 7.39 1.17
N ALA A 56 20.81 7.93 0.53
CA ALA A 56 20.00 7.20 -0.43
C ALA A 56 20.82 6.83 -1.67
N ASN A 57 20.61 5.63 -2.19
CA ASN A 57 21.24 5.16 -3.41
C ASN A 57 20.24 4.38 -4.29
N ALA A 58 20.64 4.03 -5.51
CA ALA A 58 19.76 3.38 -6.48
C ALA A 58 19.23 2.01 -6.01
N GLU A 59 20.00 1.27 -5.22
CA GLU A 59 19.60 -0.06 -4.72
C GLU A 59 18.47 0.04 -3.69
N ASP A 60 18.29 1.19 -3.04
CA ASP A 60 17.14 1.43 -2.16
C ASP A 60 15.79 1.40 -2.92
N PHE A 61 15.81 1.54 -4.25
CA PHE A 61 14.63 1.61 -5.14
C PHE A 61 14.53 0.43 -6.11
N PHE A 62 15.39 -0.57 -6.00
CA PHE A 62 15.51 -1.64 -6.99
C PHE A 62 15.08 -3.00 -6.42
N TYR A 63 14.36 -3.78 -7.25
CA TYR A 63 14.06 -5.19 -6.97
C TYR A 63 14.12 -6.00 -8.26
N SER A 64 14.74 -7.17 -8.20
CA SER A 64 14.92 -8.06 -9.34
C SER A 64 14.37 -9.46 -9.06
N GLY A 65 14.32 -10.31 -10.08
CA GLY A 65 13.85 -11.69 -9.97
C GLY A 65 12.35 -11.87 -10.15
N LEU A 66 11.58 -10.78 -10.35
CA LEU A 66 10.17 -10.84 -10.74
C LEU A 66 9.94 -11.45 -12.11
N ASN A 67 10.96 -11.63 -12.93
CA ASN A 67 10.90 -12.36 -14.19
C ASN A 67 10.97 -13.89 -13.99
N ILE A 68 11.39 -14.36 -12.81
CA ILE A 68 11.59 -15.78 -12.51
C ILE A 68 10.32 -16.36 -11.86
N PRO A 69 9.71 -17.42 -12.43
CA PRO A 69 8.58 -18.09 -11.80
C PRO A 69 8.96 -18.79 -10.49
N ARG A 70 8.04 -18.76 -9.52
CA ARG A 70 8.21 -19.45 -8.24
C ARG A 70 7.58 -20.84 -8.22
N ASN A 71 8.06 -21.67 -7.29
CA ASN A 71 7.59 -23.04 -7.12
C ASN A 71 6.16 -23.07 -6.55
N THR A 72 5.22 -23.53 -7.35
CA THR A 72 3.80 -23.68 -6.98
C THR A 72 3.44 -25.05 -6.42
N SER A 73 4.43 -25.92 -6.16
CA SER A 73 4.26 -27.24 -5.51
C SER A 73 3.97 -27.10 -4.02
N ASN A 74 2.81 -26.55 -3.69
CA ASN A 74 2.26 -26.41 -2.35
C ASN A 74 0.73 -26.65 -2.39
N PRO A 75 0.06 -26.87 -1.24
CA PRO A 75 -1.36 -27.23 -1.22
C PRO A 75 -2.32 -26.23 -1.87
N VAL A 76 -1.92 -24.95 -2.00
CA VAL A 76 -2.74 -23.89 -2.61
C VAL A 76 -2.47 -23.78 -4.12
N GLY A 77 -1.43 -24.42 -4.64
CA GLY A 77 -1.08 -24.37 -6.06
C GLY A 77 -0.67 -22.98 -6.53
N SER A 78 -0.29 -22.06 -5.63
CA SER A 78 0.13 -20.71 -5.99
C SER A 78 1.24 -20.19 -5.09
N THR A 79 2.01 -19.20 -5.55
CA THR A 79 3.05 -18.53 -4.75
C THR A 79 3.03 -17.04 -4.96
N VAL A 80 3.02 -16.30 -3.86
CA VAL A 80 2.99 -14.84 -3.83
C VAL A 80 4.40 -14.30 -3.63
N THR A 81 4.88 -13.47 -4.55
CA THR A 81 6.13 -12.71 -4.43
C THR A 81 5.79 -11.23 -4.21
N PRO A 82 5.77 -10.75 -2.97
CA PRO A 82 5.48 -9.34 -2.67
C PRO A 82 6.68 -8.45 -2.97
N VAL A 83 6.39 -7.24 -3.45
CA VAL A 83 7.36 -6.17 -3.70
C VAL A 83 6.75 -4.87 -3.18
N ASN A 84 6.78 -4.72 -1.86
CA ASN A 84 6.32 -3.53 -1.14
C ASN A 84 7.50 -2.89 -0.40
N VAL A 85 7.22 -1.93 0.49
CA VAL A 85 8.24 -1.22 1.28
C VAL A 85 9.22 -2.13 2.04
N ALA A 86 8.82 -3.37 2.35
CA ALA A 86 9.71 -4.33 3.01
C ALA A 86 10.78 -4.89 2.07
N GLN A 87 10.52 -4.97 0.76
CA GLN A 87 11.47 -5.42 -0.25
C GLN A 87 12.16 -4.26 -0.97
N ILE A 88 11.46 -3.15 -1.18
CA ILE A 88 12.00 -1.91 -1.77
C ILE A 88 11.78 -0.76 -0.77
N PRO A 89 12.75 -0.47 0.10
CA PRO A 89 12.62 0.57 1.12
C PRO A 89 12.29 1.96 0.55
N GLY A 90 12.70 2.24 -0.69
CA GLY A 90 12.40 3.48 -1.41
C GLY A 90 10.93 3.70 -1.77
N LEU A 91 10.07 2.68 -1.67
CA LEU A 91 8.62 2.83 -1.93
C LEU A 91 7.86 3.54 -0.80
N ASN A 92 8.48 3.74 0.35
CA ASN A 92 7.85 4.40 1.48
C ASN A 92 7.37 5.81 1.09
N THR A 93 6.13 6.15 1.48
CA THR A 93 5.39 7.38 1.12
C THR A 93 4.94 7.54 -0.34
N LEU A 94 5.32 6.64 -1.25
CA LEU A 94 4.99 6.78 -2.68
C LEU A 94 3.60 6.25 -3.06
N GLY A 95 2.93 5.52 -2.16
CA GLY A 95 1.58 5.00 -2.39
C GLY A 95 1.49 3.91 -3.47
N ILE A 96 2.61 3.24 -3.77
CA ILE A 96 2.68 2.15 -4.75
C ILE A 96 3.33 0.90 -4.15
N SER A 97 2.87 -0.25 -4.61
CA SER A 97 3.48 -1.56 -4.33
C SER A 97 3.16 -2.51 -5.49
N LEU A 98 3.86 -3.64 -5.55
CA LEU A 98 3.66 -4.64 -6.58
C LEU A 98 3.66 -6.05 -5.98
N VAL A 99 3.00 -6.98 -6.66
CA VAL A 99 3.03 -8.40 -6.33
C VAL A 99 3.01 -9.22 -7.61
N ARG A 100 3.82 -10.29 -7.65
CA ARG A 100 3.71 -11.35 -8.67
C ARG A 100 3.07 -12.58 -8.01
N ILE A 101 2.11 -13.19 -8.68
CA ILE A 101 1.52 -14.45 -8.25
C ILE A 101 1.70 -15.49 -9.35
N ASP A 102 2.36 -16.59 -9.01
CA ASP A 102 2.51 -17.76 -9.89
C ASP A 102 1.45 -18.80 -9.52
N TYR A 103 0.82 -19.43 -10.52
CA TYR A 103 -0.21 -20.47 -10.35
C TYR A 103 0.20 -21.77 -11.03
N ALA A 104 -0.11 -22.91 -10.41
CA ALA A 104 0.01 -24.23 -11.01
C ALA A 104 -1.08 -24.43 -12.08
N PRO A 105 -0.86 -25.32 -13.07
CA PRO A 105 -1.92 -25.79 -13.96
C PRO A 105 -3.07 -26.44 -13.18
N TYR A 106 -4.29 -26.33 -13.72
CA TYR A 106 -5.50 -26.97 -13.16
C TYR A 106 -5.58 -28.45 -13.53
#